data_AF-A0A0V0R5N2-F1
#
_entry.id   AF-A0A0V0R5N2-F1
#
_cell.length_a   1.000
_cell.length_b   1.000
_cell.length_c   1.000
_cell.angle_alpha   90.00
_cell.angle_beta   90.00
_cell.angle_gamma   90.00
#
_symmetry.space_group_name_H-M   'P 1'
#
loop_
_entity.id
_entity.type
_entity.pdbx_description
1 polymer ?
#
loop_
_entity_poly.entity_id
_entity_poly.type
_entity_poly.pdbx_seq_one_letter_code
_entity_poly.pdbx_strand_id
1 'polypeptide(L)'
;MQSIEPRYIEIQNIKIPKEHSVSQIIVLPDMNGMGFRYDTYSPKLIGLVSEEQFKETVRNATFLCQKMYTNDQKKQAQDPFALQKKILIFLIPFTLISMILYILRIYIDELKNNNGLIYSATILQAIVILGVFYAFITSMTSKFEPINIEQKIQNELMSFFIEENKKPVYKQNCVRWEVPPRFLWLEITIDFERNGKKPYIPLINIIDQNNNKIDSE
;
A
#
# COMPACT_ATOMS: atom_id res chain seq x y z
N MET A 1 15.04 14.55 -2.54
CA MET A 1 14.06 13.56 -3.01
C MET A 1 14.84 12.34 -3.45
N GLN A 2 14.80 11.24 -2.69
CA GLN A 2 15.28 9.95 -3.21
C GLN A 2 14.32 9.54 -4.33
N SER A 3 14.84 9.27 -5.53
CA SER A 3 14.03 8.66 -6.58
C SER A 3 13.58 7.31 -6.03
N ILE A 4 12.27 7.14 -5.85
CA ILE A 4 11.70 5.83 -5.57
C ILE A 4 11.94 5.03 -6.84
N GLU A 5 13.02 4.24 -6.87
CA GLU A 5 13.19 3.26 -7.94
C GLU A 5 11.95 2.36 -7.94
N PRO A 6 11.31 2.16 -9.09
CA PRO A 6 10.11 1.36 -9.14
C PRO A 6 10.44 -0.07 -8.70
N ARG A 7 9.64 -0.60 -7.76
CA ARG A 7 9.85 -1.88 -7.05
C ARG A 7 10.23 -3.07 -7.93
N TYR A 8 9.80 -3.10 -9.20
CA TYR A 8 10.20 -4.15 -10.14
C TYR A 8 11.72 -4.18 -10.38
N ILE A 9 12.41 -3.03 -10.31
CA ILE A 9 13.87 -2.93 -10.44
C ILE A 9 14.55 -3.53 -9.21
N GLU A 10 14.04 -3.26 -8.00
CA GLU A 10 14.53 -3.91 -6.79
C GLU A 10 14.35 -5.43 -6.90
N ILE A 11 13.16 -5.90 -7.29
CA ILE A 11 12.87 -7.35 -7.42
C ILE A 11 13.80 -8.03 -8.42
N GLN A 12 14.17 -7.36 -9.51
CA GLN A 12 15.13 -7.89 -10.49
C GLN A 12 16.56 -8.00 -9.95
N ASN A 13 16.92 -7.13 -9.00
CA ASN A 13 18.28 -7.04 -8.43
C ASN A 13 18.43 -7.77 -7.09
N ILE A 14 17.32 -8.17 -6.45
CA ILE A 14 17.33 -8.90 -5.19
C ILE A 14 17.69 -10.37 -5.44
N LYS A 15 18.71 -10.84 -4.72
CA LYS A 15 18.95 -12.28 -4.55
C LYS A 15 17.90 -12.85 -3.61
N ILE A 16 16.78 -13.31 -4.17
CA ILE A 16 15.80 -14.10 -3.42
C ILE A 16 16.53 -15.34 -2.90
N PRO A 17 16.45 -15.67 -1.60
CA PRO A 17 17.05 -16.89 -1.09
C PRO A 17 16.56 -18.08 -1.91
N LYS A 18 17.45 -19.01 -2.24
CA LYS A 18 16.99 -20.30 -2.76
C LYS A 18 16.31 -21.02 -1.61
N GLU A 19 15.37 -21.93 -1.88
CA GLU A 19 14.80 -22.76 -0.81
C GLU A 19 15.94 -23.46 -0.05
N HIS A 20 16.28 -22.95 1.13
CA HIS A 20 17.48 -23.37 1.86
C HIS A 20 17.22 -24.62 2.71
N SER A 21 15.93 -24.93 2.96
CA SER A 21 15.50 -26.04 3.79
C SER A 21 14.39 -26.85 3.13
N VAL A 22 14.31 -28.14 3.49
CA VAL A 22 13.19 -29.02 3.13
C VAL A 22 11.86 -28.49 3.68
N SER A 23 11.91 -27.70 4.77
CA SER A 23 10.75 -27.11 5.43
C SER A 23 10.30 -25.75 4.92
N GLN A 24 11.08 -25.11 4.05
CA GLN A 24 10.81 -23.75 3.58
C GLN A 24 10.41 -23.77 2.10
N ILE A 25 9.35 -23.05 1.78
CA ILE A 25 8.85 -22.87 0.41
C ILE A 25 8.70 -21.38 0.18
N ILE A 26 9.17 -20.92 -0.98
CA ILE A 26 9.19 -19.50 -1.33
C ILE A 26 8.16 -19.21 -2.41
N VAL A 27 7.24 -18.28 -2.13
CA VAL A 27 6.30 -17.76 -3.10
C VAL A 27 6.89 -16.49 -3.70
N LEU A 28 7.21 -16.55 -4.98
CA LEU A 28 7.87 -15.47 -5.70
C LEU A 28 6.95 -14.26 -5.92
N PRO A 29 7.49 -13.04 -5.98
CA PRO A 29 6.72 -11.88 -6.38
C PRO A 29 6.26 -11.99 -7.84
N ASP A 30 5.16 -11.32 -8.16
CA ASP A 30 4.75 -11.08 -9.55
C ASP A 30 5.79 -10.19 -10.27
N MET A 31 5.92 -10.35 -11.60
CA MET A 31 6.87 -9.58 -12.41
C MET A 31 6.61 -8.06 -12.34
N ASN A 32 5.36 -7.67 -12.06
CA ASN A 32 4.98 -6.27 -11.90
C ASN A 32 5.29 -5.71 -10.50
N GLY A 33 5.75 -6.55 -9.57
CA GLY A 33 6.06 -6.16 -8.19
C GLY A 33 4.86 -5.70 -7.36
N MET A 34 3.63 -5.97 -7.80
CA MET A 34 2.39 -5.57 -7.11
C MET A 34 1.71 -6.70 -6.32
N GLY A 35 2.36 -7.86 -6.22
CA GLY A 35 1.81 -9.03 -5.54
C GLY A 35 2.70 -10.24 -5.67
N PHE A 36 2.08 -11.42 -5.65
CA PHE A 36 2.75 -12.71 -5.60
C PHE A 36 2.23 -13.65 -6.68
N ARG A 37 3.09 -14.58 -7.10
CA ARG A 37 2.81 -15.54 -8.15
C ARG A 37 2.02 -16.74 -7.63
N TYR A 38 0.96 -17.09 -8.33
CA TYR A 38 0.10 -18.25 -8.00
C TYR A 38 0.63 -19.58 -8.54
N ASP A 39 1.54 -19.52 -9.51
CA ASP A 39 2.11 -20.67 -10.20
C ASP A 39 3.33 -21.25 -9.47
N THR A 40 3.67 -20.74 -8.28
CA THR A 40 4.75 -21.25 -7.43
C THR A 40 4.28 -22.31 -6.44
N TYR A 41 3.21 -23.04 -6.77
CA TYR A 41 2.73 -24.12 -5.91
C TYR A 41 3.77 -25.24 -5.87
N SER A 42 4.31 -25.50 -4.68
CA SER A 42 5.38 -26.48 -4.50
C SER A 42 4.81 -27.89 -4.31
N PRO A 43 5.41 -28.92 -4.94
CA PRO A 43 5.05 -30.32 -4.68
C PRO A 43 5.15 -30.73 -3.20
N LYS A 44 5.96 -30.01 -2.40
CA LYS A 44 6.09 -30.23 -0.95
C LYS A 44 4.80 -29.94 -0.17
N LEU A 45 3.85 -29.18 -0.74
CA LEU A 45 2.55 -28.88 -0.12
C LEU A 45 1.49 -29.95 -0.41
N ILE A 46 1.75 -30.90 -1.31
CA ILE A 46 0.80 -31.93 -1.68
C ILE A 46 0.42 -32.75 -0.44
N GLY A 47 -0.87 -32.80 -0.13
CA GLY A 47 -1.39 -33.46 1.06
C GLY A 47 -1.35 -32.64 2.36
N LEU A 48 -0.78 -31.42 2.32
CA LEU A 48 -0.79 -30.46 3.43
C LEU A 48 -1.73 -29.27 3.16
N VAL A 49 -1.73 -28.74 1.94
CA VAL A 49 -2.60 -27.63 1.53
C VAL A 49 -3.07 -27.93 0.12
N SER A 50 -4.35 -27.71 -0.21
CA SER A 50 -4.80 -27.90 -1.59
C SER A 50 -4.26 -26.77 -2.48
N GLU A 51 -4.03 -27.07 -3.76
CA GLU A 51 -3.58 -26.06 -4.73
C GLU A 51 -4.58 -24.89 -4.81
N GLU A 52 -5.87 -25.17 -4.73
CA GLU A 52 -6.92 -24.15 -4.71
C GLU A 52 -6.81 -23.22 -3.49
N GLN A 53 -6.62 -23.78 -2.30
CA GLN A 53 -6.45 -23.00 -1.06
C GLN A 53 -5.19 -22.16 -1.11
N PHE A 54 -4.08 -22.74 -1.58
CA PHE A 54 -2.84 -22.00 -1.79
C PHE A 54 -3.06 -20.81 -2.73
N LYS A 55 -3.65 -21.05 -3.91
CA LYS A 55 -3.91 -20.00 -4.90
C LYS A 55 -4.84 -18.92 -4.36
N GLU A 56 -5.85 -19.30 -3.59
CA GLU A 56 -6.77 -18.37 -2.94
C GLU A 56 -6.06 -17.48 -1.92
N THR A 57 -5.25 -18.06 -1.03
CA THR A 57 -4.48 -17.30 -0.04
C THR A 57 -3.49 -16.34 -0.70
N VAL A 58 -2.78 -16.78 -1.75
CA VAL A 58 -1.86 -15.92 -2.51
C VAL A 58 -2.63 -14.81 -3.26
N ARG A 59 -3.85 -15.10 -3.77
CA ARG A 59 -4.72 -14.10 -4.42
C ARG A 59 -5.19 -13.05 -3.45
N ASN A 60 -5.59 -13.44 -2.24
CA ASN A 60 -6.00 -12.51 -1.20
C ASN A 60 -4.83 -11.61 -0.76
N ALA A 61 -3.63 -12.19 -0.58
CA ALA A 61 -2.43 -11.42 -0.27
C ALA A 61 -2.05 -10.43 -1.40
N THR A 62 -2.16 -10.86 -2.67
CA THR A 62 -1.91 -10.01 -3.84
C THR A 62 -2.93 -8.88 -3.94
N PHE A 63 -4.22 -9.18 -3.74
CA PHE A 63 -5.28 -8.18 -3.73
C PHE A 63 -5.05 -7.12 -2.64
N LEU A 64 -4.60 -7.54 -1.46
CA LEU A 64 -4.26 -6.63 -0.37
C LEU A 64 -3.13 -5.68 -0.75
N CYS A 65 -2.06 -6.20 -1.37
CA CYS A 65 -0.97 -5.37 -1.89
C CYS A 65 -1.48 -4.35 -2.93
N GLN A 66 -2.22 -4.82 -3.94
CA GLN A 66 -2.78 -3.97 -5.00
C GLN A 66 -3.70 -2.88 -4.46
N LYS A 67 -4.56 -3.23 -3.49
CA LYS A 67 -5.46 -2.29 -2.82
C LYS A 67 -4.68 -1.18 -2.10
N MET A 68 -3.61 -1.54 -1.40
CA MET A 68 -2.75 -0.56 -0.72
C MET A 68 -2.03 0.36 -1.70
N TYR A 69 -1.43 -0.19 -2.77
CA TYR A 69 -0.81 0.61 -3.83
C TYR A 69 -1.81 1.56 -4.50
N THR A 70 -3.00 1.06 -4.84
CA THR A 70 -4.04 1.88 -5.46
C THR A 70 -4.50 3.00 -4.53
N ASN A 71 -4.66 2.70 -3.24
CA ASN A 71 -5.04 3.70 -2.24
C ASN A 71 -3.96 4.76 -2.05
N ASP A 72 -2.69 4.36 -2.08
CA ASP A 72 -1.58 5.28 -1.97
C ASP A 72 -1.44 6.16 -3.20
N GLN A 73 -1.51 5.58 -4.41
CA GLN A 73 -1.56 6.35 -5.65
C GLN A 73 -2.72 7.35 -5.67
N LYS A 74 -3.91 6.95 -5.17
CA LYS A 74 -5.04 7.87 -5.02
C LYS A 74 -4.74 9.01 -4.04
N LYS A 75 -4.04 8.74 -2.94
CA LYS A 75 -3.62 9.77 -1.98
C LYS A 75 -2.56 10.70 -2.54
N GLN A 76 -1.60 10.18 -3.30
CA GLN A 76 -0.59 10.98 -3.97
C GLN A 76 -1.17 11.82 -5.12
N ALA A 77 -2.15 11.28 -5.85
CA ALA A 77 -2.86 11.99 -6.91
C ALA A 77 -3.88 13.02 -6.37
N GLN A 78 -4.28 12.90 -5.11
CA GLN A 78 -5.06 13.94 -4.46
C GLN A 78 -4.16 15.15 -4.24
N ASP A 79 -4.54 16.25 -4.89
CA ASP A 79 -3.89 17.54 -4.68
C ASP A 79 -3.92 17.88 -3.19
N PRO A 80 -2.76 17.95 -2.51
CA PRO A 80 -2.69 18.23 -1.07
C PRO A 80 -3.28 19.61 -0.73
N PHE A 81 -3.42 20.48 -1.75
CA PHE A 81 -4.00 21.81 -1.63
C PHE A 81 -5.43 21.91 -2.16
N ALA A 82 -6.11 20.79 -2.46
CA ALA A 82 -7.46 20.81 -3.04
C ALA A 82 -8.47 21.57 -2.16
N LEU A 83 -8.37 21.44 -0.83
CA LEU A 83 -9.25 22.13 0.11
C LEU A 83 -8.96 23.64 0.15
N GLN A 84 -7.68 24.00 0.18
CA GLN A 84 -7.21 25.39 0.17
C GLN A 84 -7.64 26.08 -1.14
N LYS A 85 -7.51 25.40 -2.28
CA LYS A 85 -8.01 25.89 -3.58
C LYS A 85 -9.52 26.12 -3.56
N LYS A 86 -10.30 25.20 -3.00
CA LYS A 86 -11.77 25.36 -2.85
C LYS A 86 -12.12 26.57 -1.98
N ILE A 87 -11.43 26.75 -0.85
CA ILE A 87 -11.61 27.92 0.02
C ILE A 87 -11.30 29.21 -0.75
N LEU A 88 -10.16 29.29 -1.43
CA LEU A 88 -9.77 30.48 -2.19
C LEU A 88 -10.77 30.82 -3.30
N ILE A 89 -11.23 29.82 -4.06
CA ILE A 89 -12.26 30.01 -5.11
C ILE A 89 -13.57 30.52 -4.49
N PHE A 90 -13.96 29.98 -3.33
CA PHE A 90 -15.16 30.40 -2.61
C PHE A 90 -15.10 31.85 -2.11
N LEU A 91 -13.91 32.40 -1.83
CA LEU A 91 -13.74 33.78 -1.36
C LEU A 91 -13.81 34.85 -2.47
N ILE A 92 -13.67 34.46 -3.74
CA ILE A 92 -13.76 35.36 -4.90
C ILE A 92 -15.08 36.16 -4.93
N PRO A 93 -16.28 35.54 -4.85
CA PRO A 93 -17.54 36.29 -4.87
C PRO A 93 -17.68 37.26 -3.69
N PHE A 94 -17.17 36.91 -2.51
CA PHE A 94 -17.20 37.82 -1.35
C PHE A 94 -16.35 39.07 -1.58
N THR A 95 -15.20 38.90 -2.23
CA THR A 95 -14.35 40.04 -2.62
C THR A 95 -15.07 40.94 -3.62
N LEU A 96 -15.75 40.36 -4.62
CA LEU A 96 -16.52 41.12 -5.61
C LEU A 96 -17.71 41.87 -4.98
N ILE A 97 -18.46 41.21 -4.10
CA ILE A 97 -19.59 41.84 -3.39
C ILE A 97 -19.09 42.99 -2.51
N SER A 98 -18.01 42.78 -1.76
CA SER A 98 -17.37 43.83 -0.95
C SER A 98 -16.99 45.05 -1.80
N MET A 99 -16.35 44.83 -2.95
CA MET A 99 -15.99 45.88 -3.90
C MET A 99 -17.23 46.63 -4.44
N ILE A 100 -18.30 45.92 -4.80
CA ILE A 100 -19.55 46.53 -5.24
C ILE A 100 -20.15 47.41 -4.14
N LEU A 101 -20.19 46.95 -2.89
CA LEU A 101 -20.70 47.75 -1.76
C LEU A 101 -19.88 49.03 -1.54
N TYR A 102 -18.56 48.97 -1.69
CA TYR A 102 -17.70 50.17 -1.65
C TYR A 102 -18.01 51.13 -2.80
N ILE A 103 -18.18 50.63 -4.04
CA ILE A 103 -18.53 51.46 -5.20
C ILE A 103 -19.89 52.11 -5.01
N LEU A 104 -20.92 51.37 -4.59
CA LEU A 104 -22.26 51.90 -4.35
C LEU A 104 -22.23 53.04 -3.34
N ARG A 105 -21.44 52.91 -2.28
CA ARG A 105 -21.27 53.98 -1.29
C ARG A 105 -20.59 55.23 -1.88
N ILE A 106 -19.58 55.05 -2.73
CA ILE A 106 -18.81 56.18 -3.29
C ILE A 106 -19.64 56.95 -4.32
N TYR A 107 -20.41 56.24 -5.16
CA TYR A 107 -21.05 56.83 -6.35
C TYR A 107 -22.55 57.12 -6.20
N ILE A 108 -23.22 56.63 -5.16
CA ILE A 108 -24.65 56.91 -4.92
C ILE A 108 -24.78 57.86 -3.72
N ASP A 109 -25.19 59.09 -4.00
CA ASP A 109 -25.29 60.16 -2.99
C ASP A 109 -26.22 59.81 -1.82
N GLU A 110 -27.33 59.12 -2.09
CA GLU A 110 -28.28 58.65 -1.07
C GLU A 110 -27.66 57.63 -0.09
N LEU A 111 -26.64 56.88 -0.52
CA LEU A 111 -25.99 55.83 0.26
C LEU A 111 -24.69 56.29 0.94
N LYS A 112 -24.24 57.50 0.65
CA LYS A 112 -22.94 58.03 1.11
C LYS A 112 -22.82 58.09 2.64
N ASN A 113 -23.92 58.42 3.32
CA ASN A 113 -23.99 58.51 4.79
C ASN A 113 -24.45 57.20 5.46
N ASN A 114 -24.70 56.13 4.70
CA ASN A 114 -25.12 54.86 5.26
C ASN A 114 -23.91 54.07 5.77
N ASN A 115 -23.61 54.22 7.06
CA ASN A 115 -22.53 53.50 7.73
C ASN A 115 -22.72 51.97 7.71
N GLY A 116 -23.95 51.48 7.56
CA GLY A 116 -24.24 50.04 7.46
C GLY A 116 -23.52 49.37 6.28
N LEU A 117 -23.50 50.04 5.12
CA LEU A 117 -22.77 49.55 3.93
C LEU A 117 -21.27 49.39 4.18
N ILE A 118 -20.67 50.31 4.94
CA ILE A 118 -19.25 50.26 5.30
C ILE A 118 -19.00 49.07 6.22
N TYR A 119 -19.82 48.91 7.27
CA TYR A 119 -19.64 47.82 8.21
C TYR A 119 -19.81 46.48 7.51
N SER A 120 -20.82 46.32 6.66
CA SER A 120 -21.03 45.10 5.88
C SER A 120 -19.85 44.80 4.93
N ALA A 121 -19.36 45.79 4.18
CA ALA A 121 -18.21 45.61 3.29
C ALA A 121 -16.92 45.27 4.08
N THR A 122 -16.71 45.95 5.20
CA THR A 122 -15.53 45.74 6.07
C THR A 122 -15.55 44.35 6.71
N ILE A 123 -16.72 43.89 7.17
CA ILE A 123 -16.89 42.54 7.72
C ILE A 123 -16.64 41.49 6.64
N LEU A 124 -17.19 41.67 5.43
CA LEU A 124 -16.91 40.77 4.31
C LEU A 124 -15.41 40.70 3.99
N GLN A 125 -14.74 41.86 3.94
CA GLN A 125 -13.32 41.93 3.65
C GLN A 125 -12.49 41.25 4.74
N ALA A 126 -12.85 41.43 6.01
CA ALA A 126 -12.21 40.76 7.13
C ALA A 126 -12.33 39.23 7.02
N ILE A 127 -13.51 38.70 6.64
CA ILE A 127 -13.72 37.26 6.41
C ILE A 127 -12.83 36.76 5.26
N VAL A 128 -12.71 37.51 4.16
CA VAL A 128 -11.82 37.15 3.04
C VAL A 128 -10.36 37.10 3.47
N ILE A 129 -9.89 38.12 4.20
CA ILE A 129 -8.50 38.19 4.67
C ILE A 129 -8.20 37.02 5.61
N LEU A 130 -9.09 36.75 6.57
CA LEU A 130 -8.94 35.62 7.49
C LEU A 130 -8.95 34.28 6.74
N GLY A 131 -9.81 34.12 5.74
CA GLY A 131 -9.89 32.90 4.93
C GLY A 131 -8.63 32.67 4.09
N VAL A 132 -8.07 33.72 3.48
CA VAL A 132 -6.79 33.64 2.75
C VAL A 132 -5.65 33.31 3.71
N PHE A 133 -5.61 33.96 4.87
CA PHE A 133 -4.58 33.71 5.88
C PHE A 133 -4.64 32.27 6.42
N TYR A 134 -5.85 31.75 6.66
CA TYR A 134 -6.07 30.36 7.01
C TYR A 134 -5.58 29.40 5.93
N ALA A 135 -5.94 29.65 4.66
CA ALA A 135 -5.48 28.84 3.53
C ALA A 135 -3.95 28.88 3.39
N PHE A 136 -3.33 30.02 3.62
CA PHE A 136 -1.88 30.19 3.59
C PHE A 136 -1.18 29.43 4.73
N ILE A 137 -1.60 29.63 5.99
CA ILE A 137 -1.04 28.92 7.14
C ILE A 137 -1.18 27.41 6.95
N THR A 138 -2.37 26.94 6.59
CA THR A 138 -2.62 25.51 6.39
C THR A 138 -1.81 24.95 5.23
N SER A 139 -1.56 25.72 4.17
CA SER A 139 -0.67 25.28 3.09
C SER A 139 0.79 25.15 3.54
N MET A 140 1.26 26.03 4.43
CA MET A 140 2.63 26.01 4.97
C MET A 140 2.81 24.93 6.04
N THR A 141 1.78 24.62 6.82
CA THR A 141 1.83 23.63 7.90
C THR A 141 1.43 22.22 7.47
N SER A 142 0.85 22.07 6.27
CA SER A 142 0.58 20.76 5.67
C SER A 142 1.91 20.08 5.32
N LYS A 143 2.43 19.32 6.28
CA LYS A 143 3.60 18.47 6.06
C LYS A 143 3.20 17.35 5.12
N PHE A 144 3.90 17.27 3.99
CA PHE A 144 3.95 16.03 3.22
C PHE A 144 4.68 14.99 4.08
N GLU A 145 3.92 14.15 4.79
CA GLU A 145 4.49 12.97 5.41
C GLU A 145 4.69 11.94 4.30
N PRO A 146 5.95 11.56 3.95
CA PRO A 146 6.16 10.45 3.05
C PRO A 146 5.61 9.21 3.74
N ILE A 147 4.43 8.76 3.30
CA ILE A 147 3.84 7.52 3.78
C ILE A 147 4.81 6.41 3.41
N ASN A 148 5.39 5.75 4.42
CA ASN A 148 6.15 4.52 4.18
C ASN A 148 5.16 3.41 3.82
N ILE A 149 4.83 3.33 2.54
CA ILE A 149 3.86 2.38 1.99
C ILE A 149 4.31 0.94 2.24
N GLU A 150 5.61 0.68 2.19
CA GLU A 150 6.19 -0.64 2.43
C GLU A 150 5.86 -1.14 3.83
N GLN A 151 6.04 -0.30 4.84
CA GLN A 151 5.72 -0.66 6.22
C GLN A 151 4.22 -0.92 6.42
N LYS A 152 3.36 -0.15 5.75
CA LYS A 152 1.91 -0.38 5.81
C LYS A 152 1.51 -1.71 5.18
N ILE A 153 2.04 -2.02 4.00
CA ILE A 153 1.77 -3.30 3.32
C ILE A 153 2.29 -4.46 4.18
N GLN A 154 3.49 -4.35 4.74
CA GLN A 154 4.05 -5.37 5.61
C GLN A 154 3.16 -5.65 6.82
N ASN A 155 2.72 -4.60 7.55
CA ASN A 155 1.86 -4.75 8.72
C ASN A 155 0.52 -5.41 8.39
N GLU A 156 -0.07 -5.05 7.25
CA GLU A 156 -1.35 -5.60 6.81
C GLU A 156 -1.23 -7.04 6.32
N LEU A 157 -0.15 -7.38 5.59
CA LEU A 157 0.15 -8.77 5.24
C LEU A 157 0.43 -9.61 6.49
N MET A 158 1.21 -9.12 7.45
CA MET A 158 1.45 -9.82 8.71
C MET A 158 0.15 -10.09 9.45
N SER A 159 -0.74 -9.09 9.55
CA SER A 159 -2.05 -9.26 10.19
C SER A 159 -2.92 -10.29 9.46
N PHE A 160 -2.95 -10.23 8.13
CA PHE A 160 -3.65 -11.21 7.29
C PHE A 160 -3.14 -12.63 7.54
N PHE A 161 -1.83 -12.86 7.51
CA PHE A 161 -1.27 -14.21 7.71
C PHE A 161 -1.36 -14.70 9.15
N ILE A 162 -1.38 -13.82 10.15
CA ILE A 162 -1.70 -14.21 11.54
C ILE A 162 -3.10 -14.84 11.61
N GLU A 163 -4.09 -14.26 10.94
CA GLU A 163 -5.44 -14.84 10.90
C GLU A 163 -5.51 -16.07 10.01
N GLU A 164 -4.85 -16.05 8.86
CA GLU A 164 -4.81 -17.18 7.93
C GLU A 164 -4.22 -18.43 8.61
N ASN A 165 -3.13 -18.28 9.35
CA ASN A 165 -2.45 -19.34 10.08
C ASN A 165 -3.30 -19.96 11.22
N LYS A 166 -4.39 -19.30 11.66
CA LYS A 166 -5.32 -19.88 12.64
C LYS A 166 -6.31 -20.87 12.00
N LYS A 167 -6.46 -20.86 10.67
CA LYS A 167 -7.41 -21.75 9.99
C LYS A 167 -7.02 -23.23 10.23
N PRO A 168 -8.01 -24.14 10.36
CA PRO A 168 -7.76 -25.54 10.67
C PRO A 168 -6.77 -26.22 9.73
N VAL A 169 -6.86 -25.94 8.42
CA VAL A 169 -5.98 -26.49 7.39
C VAL A 169 -4.50 -26.26 7.73
N TYR A 170 -4.12 -25.01 7.98
CA TYR A 170 -2.73 -24.65 8.25
C TYR A 170 -2.27 -25.12 9.63
N LYS A 171 -3.13 -24.97 10.65
CA LYS A 171 -2.83 -25.35 12.02
C LYS A 171 -2.66 -26.86 12.20
N GLN A 172 -3.53 -27.67 11.59
CA GLN A 172 -3.49 -29.14 11.70
C GLN A 172 -2.34 -29.74 10.91
N ASN A 173 -2.01 -29.14 9.76
CA ASN A 173 -0.93 -29.62 8.90
C ASN A 173 0.44 -29.02 9.25
N CYS A 174 0.53 -28.27 10.36
CA CYS A 174 1.75 -27.60 10.84
C CYS A 174 2.43 -26.75 9.75
N VAL A 175 1.61 -26.09 8.93
CA VAL A 175 2.03 -25.17 7.88
C VAL A 175 1.82 -23.74 8.37
N ARG A 176 2.78 -22.86 8.14
CA ARG A 176 2.69 -21.44 8.52
C ARG A 176 3.16 -20.55 7.39
N TRP A 177 2.36 -19.53 7.11
CA TRP A 177 2.74 -18.41 6.27
C TRP A 177 3.51 -17.36 7.05
N GLU A 178 4.59 -16.87 6.48
CA GLU A 178 5.46 -15.85 7.06
C GLU A 178 5.73 -14.75 6.03
N VAL A 179 5.87 -13.51 6.54
CA VAL A 179 6.15 -12.33 5.74
C VAL A 179 7.57 -11.85 6.08
N PRO A 180 8.55 -12.11 5.20
CA PRO A 180 9.91 -11.59 5.35
C PRO A 180 9.96 -10.06 5.39
N PRO A 181 11.05 -9.47 5.90
CA PRO A 181 11.28 -8.03 5.82
C PRO A 181 11.13 -7.52 4.38
N ARG A 182 10.49 -6.34 4.22
CA ARG A 182 10.22 -5.72 2.91
C ARG A 182 9.28 -6.50 1.98
N PHE A 183 8.67 -7.60 2.46
CA PHE A 183 7.60 -8.36 1.80
C PHE A 183 7.84 -8.66 0.30
N LEU A 184 9.11 -8.89 -0.06
CA LEU A 184 9.57 -9.11 -1.44
C LEU A 184 9.20 -10.50 -1.97
N TRP A 185 8.98 -11.45 -1.07
CA TRP A 185 8.43 -12.77 -1.32
C TRP A 185 7.58 -13.17 -0.10
N LEU A 186 6.86 -14.28 -0.19
CA LEU A 186 6.25 -14.92 0.97
C LEU A 186 6.97 -16.23 1.27
N GLU A 187 6.98 -16.60 2.54
CA GLU A 187 7.53 -17.87 2.98
C GLU A 187 6.44 -18.75 3.55
N ILE A 188 6.52 -20.04 3.25
CA ILE A 188 5.75 -21.07 3.92
C ILE A 188 6.74 -21.96 4.65
N THR A 189 6.54 -22.08 5.96
CA THR A 189 7.33 -22.93 6.85
C THR A 189 6.50 -24.14 7.25
N ILE A 190 7.07 -25.33 7.09
CA ILE A 190 6.49 -26.62 7.47
C ILE A 190 7.23 -27.15 8.69
N ASP A 191 6.53 -27.29 9.81
CA ASP A 191 7.07 -27.86 11.04
C ASP A 191 6.90 -29.39 11.02
N PHE A 192 7.97 -30.09 10.63
CA PHE A 192 8.00 -31.56 10.55
C PHE A 192 8.11 -32.24 11.91
N GLU A 193 8.69 -31.59 12.92
CA GLU A 193 8.88 -32.17 14.25
C GLU A 193 7.53 -32.44 14.93
N ARG A 194 6.58 -31.52 14.70
CA ARG A 194 5.24 -31.59 15.28
C ARG A 194 4.30 -32.55 14.54
N ASN A 195 4.57 -32.81 13.27
CA ASN A 195 3.70 -33.61 12.41
C ASN A 195 3.96 -35.12 12.50
N GLY A 196 5.09 -35.58 13.06
CA GLY A 196 5.47 -37.00 13.10
C GLY A 196 5.63 -37.67 11.72
N LYS A 197 5.38 -36.92 10.63
CA LYS A 197 5.52 -37.33 9.23
C LYS A 197 6.91 -36.93 8.77
N LYS A 198 7.71 -37.92 8.35
CA LYS A 198 9.00 -37.66 7.69
C LYS A 198 8.75 -36.78 6.45
N PRO A 199 9.62 -35.80 6.17
CA PRO A 199 9.48 -34.98 4.97
C PRO A 199 9.42 -35.87 3.73
N TYR A 200 8.45 -35.62 2.84
CA TYR A 200 8.43 -36.25 1.54
C TYR A 200 9.64 -35.77 0.74
N ILE A 201 10.62 -36.64 0.56
CA ILE A 201 11.76 -36.40 -0.32
C ILE A 201 11.34 -36.97 -1.68
N PRO A 202 11.05 -36.13 -2.70
CA PRO A 202 10.75 -36.63 -4.03
C PRO A 202 11.96 -37.46 -4.52
N LEU A 203 11.70 -38.70 -4.96
CA LEU A 203 12.69 -39.69 -5.41
C LEU A 203 13.49 -39.29 -6.67
N ILE A 204 13.37 -38.04 -7.12
CA ILE A 204 13.88 -37.57 -8.42
C ILE A 204 15.42 -37.54 -8.45
N ASN A 205 16.12 -37.50 -7.30
CA ASN A 205 17.59 -37.46 -7.26
C ASN A 205 18.29 -38.79 -6.96
N ILE A 206 17.59 -39.93 -6.82
CA ILE A 206 18.26 -41.22 -6.56
C ILE A 206 18.62 -41.96 -7.85
N ILE A 207 17.95 -41.66 -8.97
CA ILE A 207 18.20 -42.35 -10.25
C ILE A 207 19.44 -41.78 -10.96
N ASP A 208 19.72 -40.48 -10.86
CA ASP A 208 20.89 -39.86 -11.51
C ASP A 208 22.24 -40.19 -10.83
N GLN A 209 22.25 -40.62 -9.56
CA GLN A 209 23.50 -41.03 -8.91
C GLN A 209 23.87 -42.51 -9.17
N ASN A 210 22.92 -43.35 -9.58
CA ASN A 210 23.20 -44.75 -9.93
C ASN A 210 23.60 -44.94 -11.39
N ASN A 211 23.23 -44.02 -12.30
CA ASN A 211 23.61 -44.11 -13.71
C ASN A 211 25.04 -43.63 -14.00
N ASN A 212 25.67 -42.85 -13.12
CA ASN A 212 27.06 -42.39 -13.30
C ASN A 212 28.12 -43.36 -12.76
N LYS A 213 27.73 -44.54 -12.27
CA LYS A 213 28.68 -45.53 -11.70
C LYS A 213 28.83 -46.80 -12.55
N ILE A 214 28.16 -46.89 -13.70
CA ILE A 214 28.19 -48.09 -14.57
C ILE A 214 29.12 -47.90 -15.78
N ASP A 215 29.53 -46.66 -16.11
CA ASP A 215 30.39 -46.38 -17.27
C ASP A 215 31.88 -46.17 -16.93
N SER A 216 32.37 -46.72 -15.80
CA SER A 216 33.79 -46.63 -15.43
C SER A 216 34.43 -47.94 -14.97
N GLU A 217 34.02 -49.06 -15.58
CA GLU A 217 34.85 -50.29 -15.64
C GLU A 217 35.40 -50.52 -17.05
#